data_AF-A0A4Y2SFT1-F1
#
_entry.id   AF-A0A4Y2SFT1-F1
#
_cell.length_a   1.000
_cell.length_b   1.000
_cell.length_c   1.000
_cell.angle_alpha   90.00
_cell.angle_beta   90.00
_cell.angle_gamma   90.00
#
_symmetry.space_group_name_H-M   'P 1'
#
loop_
_entity.id
_entity.type
_entity.pdbx_description
1 polymer ?
#
loop_
_entity_poly.entity_id
_entity_poly.type
_entity_poly.pdbx_seq_one_letter_code
_entity_poly.pdbx_strand_id
1 'polypeptide(L)'
;MPVASEAPYPQVDTSVSLSLHLPFGVPESTTGSDHLLLLHNTDYLLAYCTEQKMAAWVAFTLPSQAKLSDSNSVCWTGDPRVPADKTAKCTYYDSLFFKEKSILQRALYYSGFSDASSQTEAMFVTNSIPKSLNHTALEAKMTAILSRWASEEGPVHVLTGPAFDLLATGIKPGPQHFE
;
A
#
# COMPACT_ATOMS: atom_id res chain seq x y z
N MET A 1 -14.46 5.98 -37.82
CA MET A 1 -13.31 6.15 -36.91
C MET A 1 -13.09 4.80 -36.25
N PRO A 2 -11.91 4.16 -36.39
CA PRO A 2 -11.70 2.86 -35.78
C PRO A 2 -11.45 3.05 -34.27
N VAL A 3 -12.17 2.25 -33.47
CA VAL A 3 -11.97 2.13 -32.03
C VAL A 3 -10.61 1.48 -31.82
N ALA A 4 -9.69 2.18 -31.16
CA ALA A 4 -8.42 1.60 -30.76
C ALA A 4 -8.69 0.41 -29.84
N SER A 5 -8.21 -0.79 -30.19
CA SER A 5 -8.25 -1.93 -29.28
C SER A 5 -7.31 -1.62 -28.12
N GLU A 6 -7.89 -1.48 -26.93
CA GLU A 6 -7.16 -1.36 -25.68
C GLU A 6 -6.28 -2.61 -25.53
N ALA A 7 -4.97 -2.43 -25.43
CA ALA A 7 -4.06 -3.53 -25.21
C ALA A 7 -4.41 -4.19 -23.87
N PRO A 8 -4.45 -5.54 -23.76
CA PRO A 8 -4.67 -6.18 -22.48
C PRO A 8 -3.60 -5.74 -21.48
N TYR A 9 -4.02 -5.29 -20.30
CA TYR A 9 -3.10 -5.07 -19.18
C TYR A 9 -2.25 -6.34 -19.00
N PRO A 10 -0.92 -6.20 -18.80
CA PRO A 10 -0.04 -7.35 -18.63
C PRO A 10 -0.59 -8.22 -17.51
N GLN A 11 -0.94 -9.46 -17.85
CA GLN A 11 -1.44 -10.43 -16.88
C GLN A 11 -0.25 -10.85 -16.03
N VAL A 12 -0.05 -10.20 -14.88
CA VAL A 12 0.89 -10.69 -13.86
C VAL A 12 0.50 -12.13 -13.54
N ASP A 13 1.44 -13.06 -13.63
CA ASP A 13 1.21 -14.42 -13.16
C ASP A 13 0.99 -14.38 -11.64
N THR A 14 -0.28 -14.34 -11.27
CA THR A 14 -0.75 -14.20 -9.90
C THR A 14 -0.16 -15.25 -8.97
N SER A 15 0.16 -16.45 -9.50
CA SER A 15 0.72 -17.55 -8.72
C SER A 15 2.20 -17.32 -8.33
N VAL A 16 2.98 -16.73 -9.23
CA VAL A 16 4.39 -16.40 -9.00
C VAL A 16 4.52 -15.21 -8.06
N SER A 17 3.73 -14.15 -8.30
CA SER A 17 3.69 -12.96 -7.42
C SER A 17 3.23 -13.31 -6.00
N LEU A 18 2.21 -14.18 -5.86
CA LEU A 18 1.76 -14.68 -4.56
C LEU A 18 2.86 -15.43 -3.81
N SER A 19 3.53 -16.36 -4.49
CA SER A 19 4.60 -17.16 -3.88
C SER A 19 5.81 -16.31 -3.48
N LEU A 20 6.11 -15.26 -4.23
CA LEU A 20 7.23 -14.35 -3.96
C LEU A 20 6.95 -13.41 -2.77
N HIS A 21 5.77 -12.79 -2.74
CA HIS A 21 5.46 -11.71 -1.80
C HIS A 21 4.66 -12.16 -0.57
N LEU A 22 4.15 -13.39 -0.56
CA LEU A 22 3.54 -14.04 0.60
C LEU A 22 4.08 -15.47 0.77
N PRO A 23 5.40 -15.64 0.97
CA PRO A 23 6.02 -16.96 1.11
C PRO A 23 5.53 -17.73 2.35
N PHE A 24 4.91 -17.04 3.31
CA PHE A 24 4.35 -17.62 4.53
C PHE A 24 2.82 -17.75 4.50
N GLY A 25 2.20 -17.50 3.34
CA GLY A 25 0.75 -17.50 3.17
C GLY A 25 0.11 -16.13 3.40
N VAL A 26 -1.19 -16.05 3.09
CA VAL A 26 -1.99 -14.82 3.22
C VAL A 26 -2.35 -14.60 4.69
N PRO A 27 -2.09 -13.41 5.27
CA PRO A 27 -2.55 -13.07 6.62
C PRO A 27 -4.07 -13.22 6.77
N GLU A 28 -4.48 -14.00 7.76
CA GLU A 28 -5.89 -14.22 8.08
C GLU A 28 -6.46 -13.10 8.96
N SER A 29 -7.71 -12.71 8.71
CA SER A 29 -8.43 -11.71 9.52
C SER A 29 -9.27 -12.39 10.60
N THR A 30 -9.00 -12.07 11.87
CA THR A 30 -9.77 -12.59 13.01
C THR A 30 -11.16 -11.97 13.15
N THR A 31 -11.41 -10.83 12.49
CA THR A 31 -12.68 -10.09 12.55
C THR A 31 -13.51 -10.25 11.27
N GLY A 32 -13.17 -11.24 10.42
CA GLY A 32 -13.80 -11.46 9.12
C GLY A 32 -13.06 -10.79 7.96
N SER A 33 -13.13 -11.40 6.78
CA SER A 33 -12.46 -10.97 5.55
C SER A 33 -13.41 -10.35 4.51
N ASP A 34 -14.70 -10.22 4.82
CA ASP A 34 -15.76 -9.85 3.86
C ASP A 34 -15.56 -8.46 3.23
N HIS A 35 -14.75 -7.61 3.87
CA HIS A 35 -14.42 -6.27 3.39
C HIS A 35 -12.99 -6.13 2.86
N LEU A 36 -12.21 -7.22 2.86
CA LEU A 36 -10.83 -7.24 2.38
C LEU A 36 -10.74 -7.75 0.94
N LEU A 37 -10.09 -6.96 0.09
CA LEU A 37 -9.74 -7.36 -1.28
C LEU A 37 -8.23 -7.57 -1.37
N LEU A 38 -7.79 -8.76 -1.79
CA LEU A 38 -6.39 -9.00 -2.09
C LEU A 38 -6.08 -8.49 -3.51
N LEU A 39 -5.30 -7.41 -3.59
CA LEU A 39 -4.88 -6.79 -4.83
C LEU A 39 -3.46 -7.21 -5.18
N HIS A 40 -3.30 -7.75 -6.39
CA HIS A 40 -2.01 -8.19 -6.93
C HIS A 40 -1.40 -7.09 -7.79
N ASN A 41 -0.30 -6.49 -7.34
CA ASN A 41 0.53 -5.61 -8.14
C ASN A 41 1.84 -6.31 -8.48
N THR A 42 2.61 -5.73 -9.39
CA THR A 42 3.85 -6.29 -9.91
C THR A 42 4.90 -6.46 -8.81
N ASP A 43 5.10 -5.42 -7.99
CA ASP A 43 6.18 -5.39 -6.97
C ASP A 43 5.70 -5.69 -5.55
N TYR A 44 4.38 -5.74 -5.34
CA TYR A 44 3.79 -5.90 -4.02
C TYR A 44 2.36 -6.44 -4.07
N LEU A 45 1.95 -7.08 -2.98
CA LEU A 45 0.57 -7.45 -2.71
C LEU A 45 -0.02 -6.53 -1.66
N LEU A 46 -1.31 -6.29 -1.74
CA LEU A 46 -2.02 -5.37 -0.85
C LEU A 46 -3.37 -5.96 -0.45
N ALA A 47 -3.68 -5.98 0.84
CA ALA A 47 -5.05 -6.19 1.29
C ALA A 47 -5.74 -4.83 1.47
N TYR A 48 -6.77 -4.58 0.69
CA TYR A 48 -7.55 -3.35 0.74
C TYR A 48 -8.81 -3.52 1.55
N CYS A 49 -9.00 -2.69 2.58
CA CYS A 49 -10.24 -2.68 3.37
C CYS A 49 -11.24 -1.69 2.75
N THR A 50 -12.30 -2.22 2.15
CA THR A 50 -13.33 -1.43 1.45
C THR A 50 -14.23 -0.61 2.39
N GLU A 51 -14.34 -1.03 3.65
CA GLU A 51 -15.06 -0.29 4.69
C GLU A 51 -14.27 0.95 5.13
N GLN A 52 -12.98 0.76 5.43
CA GLN A 52 -12.08 1.84 5.84
C GLN A 52 -11.51 2.65 4.67
N LYS A 53 -11.73 2.18 3.44
CA LYS A 53 -11.21 2.74 2.18
C LYS A 53 -9.69 2.92 2.18
N MET A 54 -8.96 2.01 2.80
CA MET A 54 -7.51 2.08 2.91
C MET A 54 -6.88 0.69 2.94
N ALA A 55 -5.58 0.63 2.65
CA ALA A 55 -4.83 -0.61 2.77
C ALA A 55 -4.74 -1.08 4.24
N ALA A 56 -5.11 -2.33 4.49
CA ALA A 56 -4.97 -3.00 5.79
C ALA A 56 -3.53 -3.50 6.00
N TRP A 57 -2.89 -4.00 4.93
CA TRP A 57 -1.48 -4.33 4.90
C TRP A 57 -0.97 -4.39 3.46
N VAL A 58 0.34 -4.26 3.31
CA VAL A 58 1.08 -4.59 2.08
C VAL A 58 2.15 -5.62 2.40
N ALA A 59 2.43 -6.48 1.42
CA ALA A 59 3.48 -7.47 1.49
C ALA A 59 4.33 -7.42 0.23
N PHE A 60 5.65 -7.40 0.38
CA PHE A 60 6.60 -7.37 -0.73
C PHE A 60 7.91 -8.02 -0.30
N THR A 61 8.71 -8.41 -1.29
CA THR A 61 10.01 -9.04 -1.06
C THR A 61 11.06 -8.21 -1.75
N LEU A 62 11.95 -7.61 -0.97
CA LEU A 62 13.05 -6.81 -1.48
C LEU A 62 14.20 -7.73 -1.90
N PRO A 63 14.70 -7.63 -3.15
CA PRO A 63 15.89 -8.35 -3.56
C PRO A 63 17.13 -7.76 -2.89
N SER A 64 18.23 -8.52 -2.85
CA SER A 64 19.46 -8.12 -2.15
C SER A 64 20.11 -6.82 -2.65
N GLN A 65 19.70 -6.32 -3.82
CA GLN A 65 20.18 -5.07 -4.42
C GLN A 65 19.05 -4.08 -4.69
N ALA A 66 18.01 -4.07 -3.85
CA ALA A 66 16.90 -3.12 -3.96
C ALA A 66 17.42 -1.67 -3.94
N LYS A 67 17.18 -0.95 -5.04
CA LYS A 67 17.51 0.47 -5.17
C LYS A 67 16.28 1.29 -4.83
N LEU A 68 16.47 2.37 -4.08
CA LEU A 68 15.43 3.34 -3.83
C LEU A 68 15.47 4.40 -4.93
N SER A 69 14.35 4.62 -5.60
CA SER A 69 14.22 5.75 -6.54
C SER A 69 14.03 7.06 -5.77
N ASP A 70 14.64 8.15 -6.29
CA ASP A 70 14.53 9.50 -5.71
C ASP A 70 13.18 10.19 -6.00
N SER A 71 12.17 9.42 -6.45
CA SER A 71 10.90 9.99 -6.88
C SER A 71 10.08 10.48 -5.68
N ASN A 72 10.01 11.80 -5.53
CA ASN A 72 9.23 12.48 -4.49
C ASN A 72 7.86 12.97 -4.98
N SER A 73 7.53 12.84 -6.28
CA SER A 73 6.24 13.28 -6.81
C SER A 73 5.17 12.22 -6.57
N VAL A 74 4.18 12.56 -5.75
CA VAL A 74 3.01 11.72 -5.49
C VAL A 74 1.88 12.18 -6.41
N CYS A 75 1.48 11.34 -7.36
CA CYS A 75 0.32 11.57 -8.23
C CYS A 75 -0.61 10.36 -8.17
N TRP A 76 -1.63 10.44 -7.32
CA TRP A 76 -2.56 9.33 -7.11
C TRP A 76 -3.40 9.05 -8.35
N THR A 77 -3.45 7.78 -8.73
CA THR A 77 -4.27 7.26 -9.82
C THR A 77 -5.38 6.38 -9.26
N GLY A 78 -6.57 6.45 -9.84
CA GLY A 78 -7.67 5.54 -9.48
C GLY A 78 -7.28 4.08 -9.76
N ASP A 79 -7.69 3.18 -8.87
CA ASP A 79 -7.50 1.74 -9.06
C ASP A 79 -8.77 1.14 -9.68
N PRO A 80 -8.75 0.69 -10.94
CA PRO A 80 -9.95 0.20 -11.62
C PRO A 80 -10.51 -1.10 -11.00
N ARG A 81 -9.74 -1.78 -10.15
CA ARG A 81 -10.16 -3.03 -9.49
C ARG A 81 -11.10 -2.79 -8.32
N VAL A 82 -11.20 -1.55 -7.82
CA VAL A 82 -12.02 -1.18 -6.66
C VAL A 82 -13.10 -0.17 -7.07
N PRO A 83 -14.38 -0.40 -6.73
CA PRO A 83 -15.44 0.57 -7.00
C PRO A 83 -15.16 1.97 -6.43
N ALA A 84 -15.56 3.00 -7.16
CA ALA A 84 -15.26 4.39 -6.82
C ALA A 84 -15.89 4.86 -5.49
N ASP A 85 -17.02 4.27 -5.08
CA ASP A 85 -17.68 4.53 -3.79
C ASP A 85 -16.94 3.88 -2.61
N LYS A 86 -16.19 2.80 -2.88
CA LYS A 86 -15.34 2.06 -1.92
C LYS A 86 -13.89 2.53 -1.90
N THR A 87 -13.55 3.53 -2.70
CA THR A 87 -12.19 4.04 -2.86
C THR A 87 -11.98 5.36 -2.12
N ALA A 88 -10.79 5.60 -1.56
CA ALA A 88 -10.42 6.89 -0.98
C ALA A 88 -10.36 7.98 -2.06
N LYS A 89 -10.73 9.22 -1.69
CA LYS A 89 -10.67 10.37 -2.60
C LYS A 89 -9.56 11.32 -2.16
N CYS A 90 -8.79 11.84 -3.13
CA CYS A 90 -7.75 12.83 -2.86
C CYS A 90 -8.30 14.07 -2.13
N THR A 91 -9.54 14.47 -2.47
CA THR A 91 -10.22 15.61 -1.85
C THR A 91 -10.51 15.45 -0.36
N TYR A 92 -10.43 14.23 0.20
CA TYR A 92 -10.55 14.03 1.65
C TYR A 92 -9.42 14.75 2.40
N TYR A 93 -8.22 14.78 1.82
CA TYR A 93 -7.04 15.39 2.42
C TYR A 93 -7.00 16.93 2.26
N ASP A 94 -7.92 17.49 1.48
CA ASP A 94 -8.07 18.95 1.35
C ASP A 94 -8.87 19.59 2.48
N SER A 95 -9.49 18.78 3.34
CA SER A 95 -10.30 19.28 4.45
C SER A 95 -9.45 19.98 5.52
N LEU A 96 -10.08 20.90 6.27
CA LEU A 96 -9.41 21.66 7.33
C LEU A 96 -8.80 20.73 8.39
N PHE A 97 -9.48 19.63 8.73
CA PHE A 97 -8.99 18.66 9.71
C PHE A 97 -7.62 18.08 9.31
N PHE A 98 -7.47 17.60 8.08
CA PHE A 98 -6.20 17.02 7.62
C PHE A 98 -5.10 18.08 7.53
N LYS A 99 -5.43 19.29 7.08
CA LYS A 99 -4.49 20.42 6.99
C LYS A 99 -3.98 20.85 8.38
N GLU A 100 -4.88 21.07 9.34
CA GLU A 100 -4.52 21.48 10.70
C GLU A 100 -3.70 20.41 11.44
N LYS A 101 -4.00 19.14 11.20
CA LYS A 101 -3.24 18.01 11.79
C LYS A 101 -1.97 17.65 11.01
N SER A 102 -1.65 18.38 9.94
CA SER A 102 -0.53 18.07 9.05
C SER A 102 -0.54 16.60 8.56
N ILE A 103 -1.71 16.08 8.22
CA ILE A 103 -1.89 14.72 7.71
C ILE A 103 -1.93 14.75 6.18
N LEU A 104 -1.16 13.84 5.57
CA LEU A 104 -0.95 13.74 4.14
C LEU A 104 -1.41 12.36 3.64
N GLN A 105 -1.85 12.31 2.39
CA GLN A 105 -2.04 11.06 1.68
C GLN A 105 -0.67 10.53 1.23
N ARG A 106 -0.28 9.35 1.71
CA ARG A 106 1.04 8.74 1.43
C ARG A 106 0.92 7.23 1.21
N ALA A 107 1.88 6.67 0.49
CA ALA A 107 1.88 5.27 0.09
C ALA A 107 2.18 4.35 1.28
N LEU A 108 1.47 3.23 1.43
CA LEU A 108 1.79 2.22 2.42
C LEU A 108 2.95 1.33 1.95
N TYR A 109 2.87 0.83 0.72
CA TYR A 109 4.04 0.30 0.00
C TYR A 109 4.96 1.46 -0.38
N TYR A 110 6.25 1.34 -0.04
CA TYR A 110 7.24 2.37 -0.32
C TYR A 110 7.50 2.44 -1.83
N SER A 111 6.86 3.38 -2.52
CA SER A 111 6.91 3.50 -3.98
C SER A 111 8.32 3.72 -4.55
N GLY A 112 9.29 4.10 -3.71
CA GLY A 112 10.69 4.16 -4.08
C GLY A 112 11.31 2.80 -4.43
N PHE A 113 10.73 1.70 -3.94
CA PHE A 113 11.15 0.33 -4.28
C PHE A 113 10.49 -0.23 -5.53
N SER A 114 9.56 0.52 -6.14
CA SER A 114 8.91 0.07 -7.36
C SER A 114 9.85 0.18 -8.55
N ASP A 115 9.77 -0.79 -9.46
CA ASP A 115 10.44 -0.70 -10.75
C ASP A 115 9.80 0.39 -11.63
N ALA A 116 10.59 0.97 -12.53
CA ALA A 116 10.11 2.05 -13.40
C ALA A 116 8.88 1.64 -14.25
N SER A 117 8.76 0.35 -14.61
CA SER A 117 7.64 -0.21 -15.37
C SER A 117 6.36 -0.37 -14.54
N SER A 118 6.45 -0.45 -13.21
CA SER A 118 5.35 -0.71 -12.27
C SER A 118 5.05 0.49 -11.37
N GLN A 119 5.76 1.61 -11.55
CA GLN A 119 5.59 2.83 -10.77
C GLN A 119 4.14 3.34 -10.73
N THR A 120 3.37 3.15 -11.80
CA THR A 120 1.94 3.51 -11.83
C THR A 120 1.14 2.74 -10.80
N GLU A 121 1.42 1.44 -10.61
CA GLU A 121 0.73 0.59 -9.64
C GLU A 121 1.07 0.97 -8.20
N ALA A 122 2.31 1.42 -7.95
CA ALA A 122 2.70 1.98 -6.67
C ALA A 122 1.97 3.29 -6.33
N MET A 123 1.45 3.99 -7.35
CA MET A 123 0.67 5.23 -7.24
C MET A 123 -0.85 5.02 -7.32
N PHE A 124 -1.33 3.77 -7.27
CA PHE A 124 -2.76 3.53 -7.10
C PHE A 124 -3.23 4.04 -5.74
N VAL A 125 -4.41 4.67 -5.73
CA VAL A 125 -5.03 5.22 -4.52
C VAL A 125 -5.34 4.15 -3.47
N THR A 126 -5.47 2.88 -3.86
CA THR A 126 -5.61 1.73 -2.95
C THR A 126 -4.38 1.51 -2.08
N ASN A 127 -3.20 1.92 -2.53
CA ASN A 127 -1.96 1.94 -1.76
C ASN A 127 -1.84 3.18 -0.85
N SER A 128 -2.79 4.11 -0.88
CA SER A 128 -2.70 5.33 -0.09
C SER A 128 -3.30 5.16 1.31
N ILE A 129 -2.63 5.74 2.31
CA ILE A 129 -3.08 5.84 3.69
C ILE A 129 -2.82 7.25 4.25
N PRO A 130 -3.56 7.67 5.30
CA PRO A 130 -3.26 8.91 6.01
C PRO A 130 -1.99 8.75 6.85
N LYS A 131 -1.00 9.63 6.64
CA LYS A 131 0.22 9.71 7.46
C LYS A 131 0.47 11.14 7.91
N SER A 132 0.98 11.34 9.12
CA SER A 132 1.43 12.68 9.53
C SER A 132 2.65 13.10 8.70
N LEU A 133 2.85 14.40 8.50
CA LEU A 133 4.00 14.96 7.79
C LEU A 133 5.33 14.43 8.37
N ASN A 134 5.42 14.33 9.70
CA ASN A 134 6.59 13.82 10.41
C ASN A 134 6.92 12.36 10.10
N HIS A 135 5.94 11.58 9.65
CA HIS A 135 6.16 10.18 9.26
C HIS A 135 7.05 10.06 8.02
N THR A 136 7.16 11.09 7.18
CA THR A 136 8.05 11.09 6.01
C THR A 136 9.52 10.86 6.39
N ALA A 137 9.97 11.44 7.51
CA ALA A 137 11.33 11.24 8.00
C ALA A 137 11.55 9.82 8.56
N LEU A 138 10.51 9.22 9.15
CA LEU A 138 10.55 7.83 9.58
C LEU A 138 10.60 6.89 8.37
N GLU A 139 9.81 7.15 7.34
CA GLU A 139 9.77 6.38 6.11
C GLU A 139 11.14 6.32 5.43
N ALA A 140 11.83 7.46 5.27
CA ALA A 140 13.19 7.49 4.73
C ALA A 140 14.20 6.66 5.55
N LYS A 141 14.06 6.63 6.88
CA LYS A 141 14.88 5.76 7.74
C LYS A 141 14.54 4.29 7.55
N MET A 142 13.25 3.97 7.46
CA MET A 142 12.78 2.59 7.27
C MET A 142 13.25 2.03 5.94
N THR A 143 13.14 2.78 4.84
CA THR A 143 13.61 2.32 3.53
C THR A 143 15.13 2.09 3.52
N ALA A 144 15.91 2.97 4.16
CA ALA A 144 17.35 2.78 4.31
C ALA A 144 17.72 1.52 5.12
N ILE A 145 17.00 1.25 6.22
CA ILE A 145 17.20 0.03 7.03
C ILE A 145 16.87 -1.21 6.21
N LEU A 146 15.75 -1.20 5.49
CA LEU A 146 15.32 -2.33 4.65
C LEU A 146 16.31 -2.60 3.51
N SER A 147 16.79 -1.57 2.80
CA SER A 147 17.83 -1.72 1.77
C SER A 147 19.12 -2.30 2.35
N ARG A 148 19.52 -1.84 3.55
CA ARG A 148 20.71 -2.36 4.22
C ARG A 148 20.54 -3.84 4.57
N TRP A 149 19.43 -4.21 5.21
CA TRP A 149 19.15 -5.62 5.54
C TRP A 149 19.11 -6.49 4.28
N ALA A 150 18.49 -6.01 3.20
CA ALA A 150 18.48 -6.75 1.95
C ALA A 150 19.90 -6.99 1.41
N SER A 151 20.77 -5.99 1.51
CA SER A 151 22.16 -6.09 1.05
C SER A 151 23.05 -6.98 1.92
N GLU A 152 22.82 -7.00 3.24
CA GLU A 152 23.65 -7.73 4.21
C GLU A 152 23.18 -9.18 4.39
N GLU A 153 21.87 -9.41 4.42
CA GLU A 153 21.26 -10.69 4.81
C GLU A 153 20.61 -11.44 3.62
N GLY A 154 20.59 -10.83 2.44
CA GLY A 154 19.89 -11.37 1.26
C GLY A 154 18.44 -10.89 1.18
N PRO A 155 17.59 -11.51 0.34
CA PRO A 155 16.23 -11.01 0.11
C PRO A 155 15.41 -10.91 1.40
N VAL A 156 14.73 -9.77 1.60
CA VAL A 156 13.93 -9.49 2.81
C VAL A 156 12.45 -9.45 2.46
N HIS A 157 11.66 -10.31 3.10
CA HIS A 157 10.20 -10.19 3.09
C HIS A 157 9.76 -9.09 4.07
N VAL A 158 8.88 -8.22 3.61
CA VAL A 158 8.33 -7.11 4.39
C VAL A 158 6.82 -7.21 4.38
N LEU A 159 6.23 -7.18 5.57
CA LEU A 159 4.80 -6.99 5.77
C LEU A 159 4.59 -5.78 6.68
N THR A 160 3.80 -4.81 6.22
CA THR A 160 3.55 -3.57 6.97
C THR A 160 2.10 -3.11 6.78
N GLY A 161 1.55 -2.42 7.78
CA GLY A 161 0.18 -1.98 7.78
C GLY A 161 -0.09 -0.93 8.88
N PRO A 162 -1.20 -0.19 8.78
CA PRO A 162 -1.65 0.69 9.85
C PRO A 162 -2.06 -0.10 11.10
N ALA A 163 -1.86 0.52 12.26
CA ALA A 163 -2.36 0.03 13.55
C ALA A 163 -3.32 1.05 14.16
N PHE A 164 -4.45 0.57 14.68
CA PHE A 164 -5.45 1.39 15.35
C PHE A 164 -5.61 0.87 16.78
N ASP A 165 -5.35 1.72 17.77
CA ASP A 165 -5.54 1.44 19.19
C ASP A 165 -5.90 2.73 19.93
N LEU A 166 -7.09 3.25 19.61
CA LEU A 166 -7.56 4.54 20.13
C LEU A 166 -7.73 4.55 21.66
N LEU A 167 -7.87 3.37 22.27
CA LEU A 167 -8.09 3.20 23.70
C LEU A 167 -6.84 2.70 24.45
N ALA A 168 -5.70 2.57 23.77
CA ALA A 168 -4.43 2.09 24.33
C ALA A 168 -4.55 0.72 25.04
N THR A 169 -5.34 -0.18 24.46
CA THR A 169 -5.61 -1.53 25.00
C THR A 169 -4.69 -2.60 24.43
N GLY A 170 -3.95 -2.28 23.35
CA GLY A 170 -3.23 -3.26 22.54
C GLY A 170 -4.13 -4.09 21.64
N ILE A 171 -5.43 -3.80 21.57
CA ILE A 171 -6.42 -4.55 20.81
C ILE A 171 -6.99 -3.64 19.70
N LYS A 172 -7.10 -4.20 18.48
CA LYS A 172 -7.76 -3.50 17.37
C LYS A 172 -9.21 -3.20 17.77
N PRO A 173 -9.67 -1.94 17.68
CA PRO A 173 -11.03 -1.60 18.06
C PRO A 173 -12.04 -2.24 17.10
N GLY A 174 -13.24 -2.52 17.61
CA GLY A 174 -14.36 -2.99 16.80
C GLY A 174 -14.92 -1.91 15.86
N PRO A 175 -15.81 -2.28 14.92
CA PRO A 175 -16.37 -1.38 13.90
C PRO A 175 -16.99 -0.09 14.48
N GLN A 176 -17.63 -0.18 15.65
CA GLN A 176 -18.29 0.91 16.35
C GLN A 176 -17.39 2.09 16.77
N HIS A 177 -16.07 1.95 16.62
CA HIS A 177 -15.11 3.00 16.95
C HIS A 177 -14.53 3.71 15.72
N PHE A 178 -15.01 3.37 14.51
CA PHE A 178 -14.59 3.98 13.25
C PHE A 178 -15.66 4.89 12.62
N GLU A 179 -16.79 5.11 13.32
CA GLU A 179 -17.88 6.02 12.92
C GLU A 179 -17.68 7.45 13.45
#